data_AF-A0A835LK35-F1
#
_entry.id   AF-A0A835LK35-F1
#
_cell.length_a   1.000
_cell.length_b   1.000
_cell.length_c   1.000
_cell.angle_alpha   90.00
_cell.angle_beta   90.00
_cell.angle_gamma   90.00
#
_symmetry.space_group_name_H-M   'P 1'
#
loop_
_entity.id
_entity.type
_entity.pdbx_description
1 polymer ?
#
loop_
_entity_poly.entity_id
_entity_poly.type
_entity_poly.pdbx_seq_one_letter_code
_entity_poly.pdbx_strand_id
1 'polypeptide(L)'
;MRNPLILHGRVYCDTCKCGFETPVTTYIAVLINNPQKDDYCALAMPGRERARVILTNNNGINSNNRFANNLGFIKDEPLAARAQVLKLYEGDEV
;
A
#
# COMPACT_ATOMS: atom_id res chain seq x y z
N MET A 1 -7.65 14.53 -29.66
CA MET A 1 -7.37 14.63 -28.21
C MET A 1 -6.54 13.42 -27.81
N ARG A 2 -5.48 13.59 -27.01
CA ARG A 2 -4.69 12.46 -26.50
C ARG A 2 -5.44 11.89 -25.28
N ASN A 3 -5.61 10.57 -25.21
CA ASN A 3 -6.19 9.94 -24.03
C ASN A 3 -5.32 10.26 -22.80
N PRO A 4 -5.92 10.68 -21.67
CA PRO A 4 -5.18 11.00 -20.46
C PRO A 4 -4.55 9.73 -19.89
N LEU A 5 -3.38 9.87 -19.25
CA LEU A 5 -2.84 8.82 -18.41
C LEU A 5 -3.66 8.73 -17.12
N ILE A 6 -4.09 7.52 -16.77
CA ILE A 6 -4.89 7.23 -15.57
C ILE A 6 -3.98 6.56 -14.55
N LEU A 7 -3.80 7.19 -13.39
CA LEU A 7 -3.02 6.64 -12.30
C LEU A 7 -3.93 5.89 -11.32
N HIS A 8 -3.61 4.63 -11.07
CA HIS A 8 -4.21 3.80 -10.05
C HIS A 8 -3.22 3.57 -8.92
N GLY A 9 -3.68 3.66 -7.68
CA GLY A 9 -2.90 3.31 -6.51
C GLY A 9 -3.82 2.93 -5.36
N ARG A 10 -3.29 2.24 -4.36
CA ARG A 10 -4.00 1.93 -3.12
C ARG A 10 -3.20 2.41 -1.93
N VAL A 11 -3.92 2.65 -0.85
CA VAL A 11 -3.36 2.91 0.47
C VAL A 11 -3.77 1.74 1.34
N TYR A 12 -2.84 1.21 2.12
CA TYR A 12 -3.11 0.08 3.00
C TYR A 12 -2.59 0.35 4.41
N CYS A 13 -3.25 -0.29 5.36
CA CYS A 13 -2.87 -0.31 6.77
C CYS A 13 -2.04 -1.57 7.04
N ASP A 14 -0.81 -1.39 7.46
CA ASP A 14 0.04 -2.43 8.01
C ASP A 14 -0.34 -2.69 9.47
N THR A 15 -1.31 -3.57 9.63
CA THR A 15 -1.82 -4.06 10.91
C THR A 15 -0.77 -4.84 11.71
N CYS A 16 0.31 -5.28 11.08
CA CYS A 16 1.32 -6.17 11.64
C CYS A 16 2.67 -5.49 11.88
N LYS A 17 2.86 -4.22 11.49
CA LYS A 17 4.16 -3.53 11.49
C LYS A 17 5.27 -4.36 10.83
N CYS A 18 4.95 -5.06 9.74
CA CYS A 18 5.86 -5.95 9.03
C CYS A 18 6.44 -5.32 7.76
N GLY A 19 5.91 -4.18 7.32
CA GLY A 19 6.42 -3.47 6.17
C GLY A 19 6.06 -4.11 4.84
N PHE A 20 4.95 -4.83 4.71
CA PHE A 20 4.38 -5.35 3.46
C PHE A 20 2.89 -5.71 3.62
N GLU A 21 2.19 -5.96 2.51
CA GLU A 21 0.80 -6.40 2.51
C GLU A 21 0.69 -7.88 2.89
N THR A 22 -0.24 -8.19 3.79
CA THR A 22 -0.51 -9.55 4.28
C THR A 22 -2.00 -9.90 4.08
N PRO A 23 -2.44 -11.15 4.30
CA PRO A 23 -3.85 -11.50 4.19
C PRO A 23 -4.77 -10.75 5.17
N VAL A 24 -4.20 -10.19 6.24
CA VAL A 24 -4.93 -9.40 7.25
C VAL A 24 -4.83 -7.89 7.02
N THR A 25 -4.18 -7.46 5.92
CA THR A 25 -4.11 -6.05 5.54
C THR A 25 -5.49 -5.51 5.21
N THR A 26 -5.79 -4.31 5.73
CA THR A 26 -6.98 -3.55 5.36
C THR A 26 -6.60 -2.40 4.44
N TYR A 27 -7.42 -2.16 3.41
CA TYR A 27 -7.22 -1.04 2.50
C TYR A 27 -7.94 0.20 3.02
N ILE A 28 -7.23 1.32 3.00
CA ILE A 28 -7.75 2.62 3.41
C ILE A 28 -8.36 3.26 2.16
N ALA A 29 -9.69 3.28 2.07
CA ALA A 29 -10.43 3.94 0.99
C ALA A 29 -10.67 5.45 1.25
N VAL A 30 -10.08 5.97 2.32
CA VAL A 30 -10.42 7.25 2.94
C VAL A 30 -9.61 8.38 2.29
N LEU A 31 -10.28 9.48 1.94
CA LEU A 31 -9.65 10.74 1.51
C LEU A 31 -8.53 11.10 2.50
N ILE A 32 -7.39 11.58 2.02
CA ILE A 32 -6.23 11.98 2.87
C ILE A 32 -6.64 12.97 4.00
N ASN A 33 -7.79 13.63 3.86
CA ASN A 33 -8.39 14.57 4.81
C ASN A 33 -9.71 14.09 5.48
N ASN A 34 -10.11 12.82 5.38
CA ASN A 34 -11.38 12.35 5.95
C ASN A 34 -11.19 11.90 7.43
N PRO A 35 -12.04 12.38 8.36
CA PRO A 35 -12.02 12.04 9.78
C PRO A 35 -12.37 10.58 10.11
N GLN A 36 -12.81 9.77 9.15
CA GLN A 36 -12.76 8.29 9.22
C GLN A 36 -11.36 7.76 8.96
N LYS A 37 -10.35 8.46 9.47
CA LYS A 37 -9.07 7.85 9.76
C LYS A 37 -9.42 6.80 10.78
N ASP A 38 -9.58 5.54 10.35
CA ASP A 38 -9.64 4.38 11.26
C ASP A 38 -8.58 4.69 12.32
N ASP A 39 -9.01 4.85 13.57
CA ASP A 39 -8.33 5.55 14.69
C ASP A 39 -7.08 4.77 15.18
N TYR A 40 -6.40 4.18 14.23
CA TYR A 40 -5.74 2.89 14.25
C TYR A 40 -4.54 2.92 13.30
N CYS A 41 -4.64 3.52 12.10
CA CYS A 41 -3.56 3.53 11.10
C CYS A 41 -3.24 4.96 10.62
N ALA A 42 -2.53 5.71 11.47
CA ALA A 42 -2.31 7.14 11.30
C ALA A 42 -0.90 7.55 10.88
N LEU A 43 0.09 6.70 11.15
CA LEU A 43 1.49 7.00 10.95
C LEU A 43 1.90 6.53 9.55
N ALA A 44 2.42 7.43 8.71
CA ALA A 44 2.97 7.04 7.42
C ALA A 44 4.14 6.08 7.61
N MET A 45 4.18 5.01 6.82
CA MET A 45 5.26 4.03 6.88
C MET A 45 6.53 4.58 6.20
N PRO A 46 7.69 4.60 6.89
CA PRO A 46 8.93 5.00 6.27
C PRO A 46 9.28 4.14 5.05
N GLY A 47 9.62 4.76 3.93
CA GLY A 47 9.91 4.10 2.65
C GLY A 47 8.68 3.79 1.81
N ARG A 48 7.47 3.95 2.35
CA ARG A 48 6.18 3.78 1.65
C ARG A 48 5.26 4.99 1.76
N GLU A 49 5.81 6.14 2.12
CA GLU A 49 5.11 7.42 2.09
C GLU A 49 4.86 7.93 0.65
N ARG A 50 5.59 7.41 -0.33
CA ARG A 50 5.51 7.84 -1.73
C ARG A 50 5.80 6.71 -2.71
N ALA A 51 5.19 6.79 -3.89
CA ALA A 51 5.42 5.87 -5.00
C ALA A 51 5.76 6.66 -6.26
N ARG A 52 6.87 6.31 -6.91
CA ARG A 52 7.29 6.93 -8.17
C ARG A 52 6.58 6.25 -9.33
N VAL A 53 5.98 7.05 -10.21
CA VAL A 53 5.30 6.55 -11.41
C VAL A 53 5.70 7.34 -12.64
N ILE A 54 5.91 6.64 -13.75
CA ILE A 54 6.29 7.22 -15.03
C ILE A 54 5.03 7.71 -15.75
N LEU A 55 4.86 9.03 -15.83
CA LEU A 55 3.73 9.69 -16.50
C LEU A 55 4.10 10.15 -17.92
N THR A 56 4.57 9.23 -18.75
CA THR A 56 4.82 9.48 -20.18
C THR A 56 4.26 8.35 -21.06
N ASN A 57 4.00 8.68 -22.31
CA ASN A 57 3.65 7.75 -23.39
C ASN A 57 4.85 7.36 -24.25
N ASN A 58 6.02 7.97 -24.02
CA ASN A 58 7.25 7.70 -24.79
C ASN A 58 8.08 6.59 -24.13
N ASN A 59 7.44 5.49 -23.72
CA ASN A 59 8.06 4.41 -22.94
C ASN A 59 7.65 3.00 -23.40
N GLY A 60 7.00 2.88 -24.56
CA GLY A 60 6.59 1.58 -25.11
C GLY A 60 5.38 0.92 -24.42
N ILE A 61 4.74 1.58 -23.46
CA ILE A 61 3.54 1.06 -22.79
C ILE A 61 2.29 1.44 -23.60
N ASN A 62 1.58 0.43 -24.12
CA ASN A 62 0.37 0.60 -24.96
C ASN A 62 -0.91 0.94 -24.15
N SER A 63 -0.84 0.92 -22.81
CA SER A 63 -1.95 1.31 -21.95
C SER A 63 -1.81 2.76 -21.49
N ASN A 64 -2.93 3.43 -21.22
CA ASN A 64 -2.92 4.71 -20.51
C ASN A 64 -2.96 4.54 -18.99
N ASN A 65 -3.19 3.31 -18.50
CA ASN A 65 -3.21 3.04 -17.07
C ASN A 65 -1.77 2.94 -16.54
N ARG A 66 -1.54 3.55 -15.39
CA ARG A 66 -0.29 3.45 -14.62
C ARG A 66 -0.65 2.98 -13.22
N PHE A 67 0.13 2.06 -12.69
CA PHE A 67 -0.08 1.53 -11.34
C PHE A 67 1.04 2.02 -10.44
N ALA A 68 0.69 2.70 -9.37
CA ALA A 68 1.60 3.05 -8.29
C ALA A 68 1.78 1.83 -7.37
N ASN A 69 2.96 1.71 -6.78
CA ASN A 69 3.11 0.89 -5.59
C ASN A 69 2.19 1.40 -4.48
N ASN A 70 1.68 0.47 -3.67
CA ASN A 70 0.76 0.83 -2.61
C ASN A 70 1.51 1.61 -1.50
N LEU A 71 0.83 2.62 -0.96
CA LEU A 71 1.34 3.42 0.15
C LEU A 71 0.92 2.79 1.48
N GLY A 72 1.82 2.78 2.45
CA GLY A 72 1.63 2.11 3.73
C GLY A 72 1.41 3.09 4.88
N PHE A 73 0.44 2.79 5.73
CA PHE A 73 0.30 3.37 7.07
C PHE A 73 0.53 2.30 8.12
N ILE A 74 1.05 2.68 9.27
CA ILE A 74 1.39 1.78 10.36
C ILE A 74 0.34 1.92 11.46
N LYS A 75 -0.10 0.76 11.96
CA LYS A 75 -0.93 0.70 13.15
C LYS A 75 -0.09 0.87 14.42
N ASP A 76 -0.60 1.57 15.43
CA ASP A 76 0.12 1.68 16.71
C ASP A 76 0.34 0.36 17.46
N GLU A 77 -0.70 -0.47 17.67
CA GLU A 77 -0.55 -1.75 18.39
C GLU A 77 -0.71 -2.97 17.49
N PRO A 78 0.34 -3.73 17.12
CA PRO A 78 0.24 -4.81 16.13
C PRO A 78 -0.85 -5.82 16.49
N LEU A 79 -1.49 -6.43 15.48
CA LEU A 79 -2.48 -7.47 15.72
C LEU A 79 -1.86 -8.64 16.51
N ALA A 80 -2.63 -9.19 17.45
CA ALA A 80 -2.23 -10.37 18.23
C ALA A 80 -1.85 -11.56 17.33
N ALA A 81 -2.51 -11.67 16.17
CA ALA A 81 -2.26 -12.71 15.18
C ALA A 81 -0.98 -12.51 14.33
N ARG A 82 -0.16 -11.48 14.60
CA ARG A 82 1.04 -11.15 13.81
C ARG A 82 1.99 -12.33 13.66
N ALA A 83 2.21 -13.08 14.75
CA ALA A 83 3.13 -14.22 14.74
C ALA A 83 2.66 -15.32 13.77
N GLN A 84 1.36 -15.62 13.76
CA GLN A 84 0.79 -16.60 12.84
C GLN A 84 0.84 -16.11 11.39
N VAL A 85 0.60 -14.81 11.15
CA VAL A 85 0.70 -14.22 9.82
C VAL A 85 2.12 -14.29 9.29
N LEU A 86 3.14 -14.03 10.13
CA LEU A 86 4.53 -14.01 9.68
C LEU A 86 5.05 -15.39 9.30
N LYS A 87 4.56 -16.46 9.95
CA LYS A 87 4.86 -17.85 9.58
C LYS A 87 4.48 -18.20 8.14
N LEU A 88 3.52 -17.50 7.54
CA LEU A 88 3.16 -17.70 6.12
C LEU A 88 4.26 -17.23 5.15
N TYR A 89 5.21 -16.44 5.65
CA TYR A 89 6.28 -15.82 4.88
C TYR A 89 7.67 -16.28 5.33
N GLU A 90 7.75 -17.16 6.33
CA GLU A 90 8.94 -17.93 6.60
C GLU A 90 9.13 -18.86 5.39
N GLY A 91 10.12 -18.56 4.56
CA GLY A 91 10.47 -19.45 3.45
C GLY A 91 11.03 -20.75 4.01
N ASP A 92 10.81 -21.85 3.31
CA ASP A 92 11.61 -23.06 3.54
C ASP A 92 13.08 -22.65 3.34
N GLU A 93 13.92 -22.87 4.36
CA GLU A 93 15.37 -22.81 4.17
C GLU A 93 15.72 -23.82 3.07
N VAL A 94 16.03 -23.32 1.86
CA VAL A 94 16.60 -24.12 0.77
C VAL A 94 18.09 -24.28 1.00
#